data_AF-A0A3M1VJZ3-F1
#
_entry.id   AF-A0A3M1VJZ3-F1
#
_cell.length_a   1.000
_cell.length_b   1.000
_cell.length_c   1.000
_cell.angle_alpha   90.00
_cell.angle_beta   90.00
_cell.angle_gamma   90.00
#
_symmetry.space_group_name_H-M   'P 1'
#
loop_
_entity.id
_entity.type
_entity.pdbx_description
1 polymer ?
#
loop_
_entity_poly.entity_id
_entity_poly.type
_entity_poly.pdbx_seq_one_letter_code
_entity_poly.pdbx_strand_id
1 'polypeptide(L)'
;MIKPKDRYDEIFEIEVDGWCYGIQNFPGEIFPALIHGIIRELRPSFAIAIKNHYAFNILDVAAKISKAAKYLIHEKEVAFSMLSQLPNPAKLDEDEQYILAQIIDQVEQAYGGAIERMRRKWSYENKKEKEKEAA
;
A
#
# COMPACT_ATOMS: atom_id res chain seq x y z
N MET A 1 -19.48 -21.19 12.34
CA MET A 1 -18.37 -20.33 12.78
C MET A 1 -17.58 -19.94 11.54
N ILE A 2 -17.78 -18.73 11.03
CA ILE A 2 -17.07 -18.23 9.84
C ILE A 2 -15.70 -17.75 10.31
N LYS A 3 -14.61 -18.20 9.68
CA LYS A 3 -13.27 -17.79 10.06
C LYS A 3 -13.03 -16.35 9.55
N PRO A 4 -12.39 -15.46 10.33
CA PRO A 4 -12.11 -14.08 9.93
C PRO A 4 -11.35 -13.92 8.59
N LYS A 5 -10.72 -14.99 8.09
CA LYS A 5 -10.05 -15.02 6.78
C LYS A 5 -11.01 -14.77 5.61
N ASP A 6 -12.30 -15.06 5.75
CA ASP A 6 -13.25 -15.05 4.62
C ASP A 6 -13.86 -13.66 4.31
N ARG A 7 -13.50 -12.60 5.06
CA ARG A 7 -14.07 -11.24 4.88
C ARG A 7 -13.09 -10.08 5.05
N TYR A 8 -11.78 -10.33 4.92
CA TYR A 8 -10.80 -9.26 5.10
C TYR A 8 -10.87 -8.20 3.99
N ASP A 9 -11.31 -8.60 2.80
CA ASP A 9 -11.67 -7.71 1.69
C ASP A 9 -12.65 -6.62 2.15
N GLU A 10 -13.76 -6.99 2.80
CA GLU A 10 -14.74 -6.02 3.29
C GLU A 10 -14.17 -5.11 4.36
N ILE A 11 -13.36 -5.65 5.28
CA ILE A 11 -12.73 -4.86 6.36
C ILE A 11 -11.81 -3.81 5.75
N PHE A 12 -10.99 -4.22 4.77
CA PHE A 12 -10.07 -3.33 4.08
C PHE A 12 -10.81 -2.23 3.30
N GLU A 13 -11.87 -2.58 2.56
CA GLU A 13 -12.68 -1.60 1.84
C GLU A 13 -13.34 -0.59 2.79
N ILE A 14 -13.91 -1.05 3.91
CA ILE A 14 -14.50 -0.16 4.93
C ILE A 14 -13.44 0.82 5.48
N GLU A 15 -12.23 0.34 5.75
CA GLU A 15 -11.14 1.19 6.24
C GLU A 15 -10.75 2.25 5.20
N VAL A 16 -10.54 1.85 3.94
CA VAL A 16 -10.19 2.78 2.84
C VAL A 16 -11.29 3.81 2.63
N ASP A 17 -12.55 3.40 2.64
CA ASP A 17 -13.69 4.30 2.49
C ASP A 17 -13.80 5.27 3.67
N GLY A 18 -13.52 4.80 4.89
CA GLY A 18 -13.44 5.63 6.09
C GLY A 18 -12.36 6.71 6.00
N TRP A 19 -11.16 6.36 5.53
CA TRP A 19 -10.10 7.33 5.26
C TRP A 19 -10.50 8.33 4.17
N CYS A 20 -11.09 7.87 3.07
CA CYS A 20 -11.54 8.74 1.99
C CYS A 20 -12.62 9.72 2.47
N TYR A 21 -13.57 9.26 3.29
CA TYR A 21 -14.56 10.12 3.93
C TYR A 21 -13.90 11.16 4.83
N GLY A 22 -12.93 10.75 5.65
CA GLY A 22 -12.17 11.65 6.52
C GLY A 22 -11.41 12.73 5.74
N ILE A 23 -10.77 12.37 4.63
CA ILE A 23 -10.09 13.31 3.73
C ILE A 23 -11.09 14.31 3.14
N GLN A 24 -12.21 13.84 2.58
CA GLN A 24 -13.19 14.70 1.91
C GLN A 24 -13.83 15.73 2.85
N ASN A 25 -14.04 15.35 4.12
CA ASN A 25 -14.71 16.16 5.13
C ASN A 25 -13.73 16.83 6.11
N PHE A 26 -12.42 16.77 5.84
CA PHE A 26 -11.43 17.41 6.70
C PHE A 26 -11.65 18.93 6.71
N PRO A 27 -11.84 19.56 7.89
CA PRO A 27 -12.17 20.98 7.96
C PRO A 27 -10.98 21.90 7.66
N GLY A 28 -9.75 21.36 7.70
CA GLY A 28 -8.52 22.10 7.41
C GLY A 28 -8.07 21.97 5.95
N GLU A 29 -6.89 22.51 5.67
CA GLU A 29 -6.28 22.39 4.35
C GLU A 29 -5.69 20.99 4.13
N ILE A 30 -5.99 20.42 2.95
CA ILE A 30 -5.37 19.19 2.48
C ILE A 30 -4.17 19.58 1.62
N PHE A 31 -3.02 18.97 1.90
CA PHE A 31 -1.78 19.15 1.14
C PHE A 31 -1.11 17.79 0.88
N PRO A 32 -0.26 17.65 -0.16
CA PRO A 32 0.28 16.35 -0.56
C PRO A 32 0.98 15.57 0.56
N ALA A 33 1.75 16.25 1.42
CA ALA A 33 2.43 15.60 2.55
C ALA A 33 1.46 14.98 3.57
N LEU A 34 0.27 15.55 3.76
CA LEU A 34 -0.77 14.95 4.59
C LEU A 34 -1.26 13.64 3.98
N ILE A 35 -1.50 13.61 2.67
CA ILE A 35 -1.93 12.40 1.96
C ILE A 35 -0.87 11.30 2.05
N HIS A 36 0.41 11.61 1.85
CA HIS A 36 1.49 10.64 2.07
C HIS A 36 1.57 10.16 3.52
N GLY A 37 1.27 11.04 4.49
CA GLY A 37 1.13 10.68 5.90
C GLY A 37 0.04 9.64 6.11
N ILE A 38 -1.15 9.86 5.56
CA ILE A 38 -2.27 8.91 5.64
C ILE A 38 -1.91 7.57 4.98
N ILE A 39 -1.28 7.59 3.80
CA ILE A 39 -0.83 6.37 3.12
C ILE A 39 0.16 5.58 3.99
N ARG A 40 1.03 6.27 4.73
CA ARG A 40 1.94 5.64 5.69
C ARG A 40 1.20 5.02 6.88
N GLU A 41 0.14 5.67 7.37
CA GLU A 41 -0.70 5.10 8.44
C GLU A 41 -1.46 3.84 7.98
N LEU A 42 -1.79 3.72 6.69
CA LEU A 42 -2.37 2.52 6.08
C LEU A 42 -1.40 1.35 5.92
N ARG A 43 -0.11 1.54 6.21
CA ARG A 43 0.93 0.51 6.07
C ARG A 43 0.58 -0.82 6.77
N PRO A 44 0.11 -0.85 8.03
CA PRO A 44 -0.27 -2.10 8.69
C PRO A 44 -1.40 -2.81 7.94
N SER A 45 -2.38 -2.06 7.42
CA SER A 45 -3.53 -2.60 6.69
C SER A 45 -3.12 -3.29 5.40
N PHE A 46 -2.14 -2.73 4.67
CA PHE A 46 -1.56 -3.41 3.49
C PHE A 46 -0.84 -4.71 3.86
N ALA A 47 -0.08 -4.72 4.96
CA ALA A 47 0.62 -5.92 5.41
C ALA A 47 -0.38 -7.02 5.83
N ILE A 48 -1.46 -6.64 6.52
CA ILE A 48 -2.51 -7.58 6.92
C ILE A 48 -3.31 -8.07 5.70
N ALA A 49 -3.52 -7.24 4.68
CA ALA A 49 -4.15 -7.67 3.41
C ALA A 49 -3.35 -8.79 2.76
N ILE A 50 -2.03 -8.60 2.62
CA ILE A 50 -1.12 -9.60 2.05
C ILE A 50 -1.15 -10.90 2.89
N LYS A 51 -1.09 -10.78 4.22
CA LYS A 51 -1.14 -11.92 5.15
C LYS A 51 -2.45 -12.71 5.10
N ASN A 52 -3.56 -12.08 4.71
CA ASN A 52 -4.84 -12.75 4.50
C ASN A 52 -5.05 -13.14 3.03
N HIS A 53 -4.00 -13.12 2.23
CA HIS A 53 -4.00 -13.42 0.80
C HIS A 53 -5.02 -12.60 -0.01
N TYR A 54 -5.23 -11.34 0.40
CA TYR A 54 -6.09 -10.40 -0.30
C TYR A 54 -5.27 -9.49 -1.20
N ALA A 55 -5.27 -9.80 -2.50
CA ALA A 55 -4.68 -8.97 -3.54
C ALA A 55 -5.62 -7.80 -3.91
N PHE A 56 -5.68 -6.78 -3.06
CA PHE A 56 -6.50 -5.59 -3.30
C PHE A 56 -6.08 -4.86 -4.59
N ASN A 57 -7.02 -4.15 -5.20
CA ASN A 57 -6.73 -3.32 -6.38
C ASN A 57 -6.09 -1.99 -5.94
N ILE A 58 -4.76 -1.91 -6.02
CA ILE A 58 -4.02 -0.72 -5.59
C ILE A 58 -4.32 0.51 -6.44
N LEU A 59 -4.68 0.34 -7.71
CA LEU A 59 -5.03 1.44 -8.61
C LEU A 59 -6.39 2.03 -8.22
N ASP A 60 -7.38 1.19 -7.90
CA ASP A 60 -8.69 1.64 -7.44
C ASP A 60 -8.57 2.40 -6.12
N VAL A 61 -7.80 1.88 -5.16
CA VAL A 61 -7.55 2.56 -3.89
C VAL A 61 -6.81 3.89 -4.12
N ALA A 62 -5.82 3.93 -5.00
CA ALA A 62 -5.09 5.15 -5.33
C ALA A 62 -6.01 6.20 -5.97
N ALA A 63 -6.90 5.80 -6.87
CA ALA A 63 -7.88 6.67 -7.49
C ALA A 63 -8.92 7.18 -6.47
N LYS A 64 -9.42 6.33 -5.57
CA LYS A 64 -10.31 6.72 -4.46
C LYS A 64 -9.67 7.81 -3.59
N ILE A 65 -8.42 7.59 -3.16
CA ILE A 65 -7.66 8.55 -2.33
C ILE A 65 -7.41 9.86 -3.09
N SER A 66 -6.95 9.79 -4.34
CA SER A 66 -6.71 10.97 -5.18
C SER A 66 -7.99 11.80 -5.34
N LYS A 67 -9.11 11.15 -5.66
CA LYS A 67 -10.42 11.79 -5.76
C LYS A 67 -10.89 12.39 -4.43
N ALA A 68 -10.70 11.68 -3.31
CA ALA A 68 -11.02 12.19 -1.99
C ALA A 68 -10.22 13.46 -1.65
N ALA A 69 -8.96 13.52 -2.08
CA ALA A 69 -8.11 14.70 -2.00
C ALA A 69 -8.38 15.74 -3.10
N LYS A 70 -9.53 15.67 -3.79
CA LYS A 70 -9.92 16.57 -4.90
C LYS A 70 -8.86 16.66 -6.01
N TYR A 71 -8.20 15.55 -6.29
CA TYR A 71 -7.13 15.42 -7.29
C TYR A 71 -5.90 16.30 -7.03
N LEU A 72 -5.71 16.78 -5.79
CA LEU A 72 -4.52 17.54 -5.40
C LEU A 72 -3.22 16.76 -5.61
N ILE A 73 -3.30 15.44 -5.51
CA ILE A 73 -2.22 14.50 -5.80
C ILE A 73 -2.69 13.50 -6.85
N HIS A 74 -1.85 13.24 -7.84
CA HIS A 74 -2.18 12.34 -8.94
C HIS A 74 -2.22 10.88 -8.46
N GLU A 75 -3.19 10.09 -8.94
CA GLU A 75 -3.34 8.67 -8.58
C GLU A 75 -2.05 7.84 -8.75
N LYS A 76 -1.31 8.04 -9.85
CA LYS A 76 0.04 7.48 -10.04
C LYS A 76 0.96 7.71 -8.85
N GLU A 77 1.04 8.94 -8.35
CA GLU A 77 1.88 9.28 -7.21
C GLU A 77 1.40 8.58 -5.93
N VAL A 78 0.09 8.52 -5.72
CA VAL A 78 -0.54 7.78 -4.62
C VAL A 78 -0.20 6.29 -4.70
N ALA A 79 -0.35 5.65 -5.86
CA ALA A 79 -0.04 4.23 -6.06
C ALA A 79 1.43 3.93 -5.75
N PHE A 80 2.35 4.76 -6.24
CA PHE A 80 3.78 4.63 -5.93
C PHE A 80 4.09 4.89 -4.45
N SER A 81 3.37 5.79 -3.79
CA SER A 81 3.46 5.98 -2.34
C SER A 81 2.97 4.75 -1.58
N MET A 82 1.87 4.14 -1.99
CA MET A 82 1.35 2.90 -1.39
C MET A 82 2.33 1.74 -1.57
N LEU A 83 2.90 1.54 -2.77
CA LEU A 83 3.94 0.54 -3.01
C LEU A 83 5.12 0.67 -2.04
N SER A 84 5.55 1.91 -1.77
CA SER A 84 6.63 2.18 -0.83
C SER A 84 6.32 1.77 0.62
N GLN A 85 5.05 1.48 0.95
CA GLN A 85 4.65 0.97 2.26
C GLN A 85 4.61 -0.55 2.33
N LEU A 86 4.61 -1.25 1.20
CA LEU A 86 4.52 -2.71 1.14
C LEU A 86 5.72 -3.40 1.83
N PRO A 87 5.52 -4.56 2.48
CA PRO A 87 6.56 -5.29 3.17
C PRO A 87 7.65 -5.80 2.21
N ASN A 88 8.81 -6.15 2.77
CA ASN A 88 9.89 -6.79 2.02
C ASN A 88 9.54 -8.27 1.79
N PRO A 89 9.62 -8.79 0.55
CA PRO A 89 9.26 -10.17 0.24
C PRO A 89 10.09 -11.19 1.02
N ALA A 90 11.32 -10.87 1.44
CA ALA A 90 12.15 -11.75 2.25
C ALA A 90 11.57 -12.05 3.65
N LYS A 91 10.54 -11.30 4.07
CA LYS A 91 9.85 -11.47 5.36
C LYS A 91 8.49 -12.13 5.24
N LEU A 92 8.14 -12.58 4.04
CA LEU A 92 6.84 -13.14 3.69
C LEU A 92 6.97 -14.62 3.35
N ASP A 93 5.91 -15.40 3.57
CA ASP A 93 5.81 -16.75 3.03
C ASP A 93 5.53 -16.76 1.51
N GLU A 94 5.49 -17.94 0.89
CA GLU A 94 5.36 -18.07 -0.57
C GLU A 94 4.01 -17.54 -1.09
N ASP A 95 2.91 -17.81 -0.38
CA ASP A 95 1.58 -17.35 -0.76
C ASP A 95 1.47 -15.82 -0.59
N GLU A 96 2.03 -15.28 0.48
CA GLU A 96 2.15 -13.83 0.71
C GLU A 96 3.02 -13.14 -0.35
N GLN A 97 4.13 -13.75 -0.77
CA GLN A 97 4.98 -13.25 -1.86
C GLN A 97 4.23 -13.21 -3.19
N TYR A 98 3.43 -14.23 -3.46
CA TYR A 98 2.59 -14.27 -4.67
C TYR A 98 1.59 -13.11 -4.68
N ILE A 99 0.90 -12.86 -3.56
CA ILE A 99 -0.07 -11.77 -3.42
C ILE A 99 0.61 -10.40 -3.56
N LEU A 100 1.79 -10.24 -2.94
CA LEU A 100 2.60 -9.03 -3.09
C LEU A 100 2.98 -8.78 -4.56
N ALA A 101 3.39 -9.82 -5.28
CA ALA A 101 3.73 -9.72 -6.71
C ALA A 101 2.53 -9.28 -7.55
N GLN A 102 1.34 -9.87 -7.32
CA GLN A 102 0.11 -9.47 -8.00
C GLN A 102 -0.22 -7.99 -7.81
N ILE A 103 -0.03 -7.44 -6.61
CA ILE A 103 -0.27 -6.02 -6.32
C ILE A 103 0.75 -5.13 -7.07
N ILE A 104 2.03 -5.53 -7.09
CA ILE A 104 3.08 -4.76 -7.77
C ILE A 104 2.87 -4.75 -9.28
N ASP A 105 2.48 -5.89 -9.86
CA ASP A 105 2.26 -6.03 -11.29
C ASP A 105 1.16 -5.11 -11.81
N GLN A 106 0.12 -4.82 -11.00
CA GLN A 106 -0.91 -3.84 -11.37
C GLN A 106 -0.30 -2.45 -11.67
N VAL A 107 0.63 -1.99 -10.81
CA VAL A 107 1.29 -0.69 -10.98
C VAL A 107 2.34 -0.73 -12.09
N GLU A 108 3.05 -1.84 -12.23
CA GLU A 108 4.01 -2.03 -13.33
C GLU A 108 3.30 -1.95 -14.69
N GLN A 109 2.18 -2.65 -14.84
CA GLN A 109 1.40 -2.66 -16.09
C GLN A 109 0.80 -1.28 -16.39
N ALA A 110 0.30 -0.57 -15.37
CA ALA A 110 -0.32 0.73 -15.57
C ALA A 110 0.68 1.88 -15.84
N TYR A 111 1.82 1.89 -15.13
CA TYR A 111 2.70 3.06 -15.09
C TYR A 111 4.19 2.79 -15.35
N GLY A 112 4.62 1.52 -15.32
CA GLY A 112 6.01 1.08 -15.45
C GLY A 112 6.93 1.48 -14.30
N GLY A 113 8.00 0.71 -14.08
CA GLY A 113 9.07 1.05 -13.13
C GLY A 113 8.75 0.80 -11.64
N ALA A 114 7.61 0.17 -11.35
CA ALA A 114 7.26 -0.31 -10.01
C ALA A 114 8.27 -1.37 -9.53
N ILE A 115 8.57 -2.36 -10.36
CA ILE A 115 9.48 -3.47 -10.02
C ILE A 115 10.87 -2.93 -9.68
N GLU A 116 11.44 -2.08 -10.53
CA GLU A 116 12.77 -1.51 -10.32
C GLU A 116 12.82 -0.66 -9.03
N ARG A 117 11.77 0.12 -8.75
CA ARG A 117 11.70 0.93 -7.53
C ARG A 117 11.62 0.06 -6.27
N MET A 118 10.82 -1.01 -6.29
CA MET A 118 10.69 -1.94 -5.17
C MET A 118 11.99 -2.72 -4.94
N ARG A 119 12.65 -3.18 -6.01
CA ARG A 119 13.96 -3.82 -5.95
C ARG A 119 15.00 -2.93 -5.26
N ARG A 120 15.08 -1.64 -5.64
CA ARG A 120 16.00 -0.67 -5.01
C ARG A 120 15.71 -0.48 -3.52
N LYS A 121 14.44 -0.28 -3.17
CA LYS A 121 14.00 -0.13 -1.77
C LYS A 121 14.44 -1.33 -0.93
N TRP A 122 14.07 -2.54 -1.33
CA TRP A 122 14.34 -3.73 -0.55
C TRP A 122 15.82 -4.10 -0.52
N SER A 123 16.58 -3.81 -1.59
CA SER A 123 18.03 -3.97 -1.57
C SER A 123 18.69 -3.09 -0.49
N TYR A 124 18.18 -1.86 -0.29
CA TYR A 124 18.68 -0.97 0.76
C TYR A 124 18.30 -1.47 2.16
N GLU A 125 17.05 -1.93 2.35
CA GLU A 125 16.60 -2.54 3.60
C GLU A 125 17.45 -3.75 3.99
N ASN A 126 17.67 -4.68 3.05
CA ASN A 126 18.48 -5.88 3.27
C ASN A 126 19.93 -5.54 3.64
N LYS A 127 20.52 -4.52 3.00
CA LYS A 127 21.87 -4.05 3.35
C LYS A 127 21.92 -3.54 4.78
N LYS A 128 20.95 -2.69 5.16
CA LYS A 128 20.87 -2.11 6.50
C LYS A 128 20.65 -3.15 7.59
N GLU A 129 19.91 -4.22 7.30
CA GLU A 129 19.70 -5.34 8.23
C GLU A 129 21.00 -6.11 8.48
N LYS A 130 21.74 -6.45 7.43
CA LYS A 130 23.06 -7.09 7.56
C LYS A 130 24.06 -6.26 8.35
N GLU A 131 24.06 -4.95 8.15
CA GLU A 131 24.93 -4.03 8.91
C GLU A 131 24.58 -3.98 10.41
N LYS A 132 23.29 -4.12 10.76
CA LYS A 132 22.84 -4.18 12.16
C LYS A 132 23.18 -5.50 12.84
N GLU A 133 23.14 -6.62 12.12
CA GLU A 133 23.50 -7.94 12.66
C GLU A 133 25.00 -8.09 12.90
N ALA A 134 25.82 -7.31 12.19
CA ALA A 134 27.28 -7.32 12.32
C ALA A 134 27.83 -6.38 13.40
N ALA A 135 26.98 -5.57 14.04
CA ALA A 135 27.33 -4.56 15.05
C ALA A 135 26.91 -5.01 16.46
#